data_AF-A0A452XRH7-F1
#
_entry.id   AF-A0A452XRH7-F1
#
_cell.length_a   1.000
_cell.length_b   1.000
_cell.length_c   1.000
_cell.angle_alpha   90.00
_cell.angle_beta   90.00
_cell.angle_gamma   90.00
#
_symmetry.space_group_name_H-M   'P 1'
#
loop_
_entity.id
_entity.type
_entity.pdbx_description
1 polymer ?
#
loop_
_entity_poly.entity_id
_entity_poly.type
_entity_poly.pdbx_seq_one_letter_code
_entity_poly.pdbx_strand_id
1 'polypeptide(L)'
;SMYALDPKDLKPLNSCCDAQISVFGSKLQKKMRDSNIFVVGSGALGAKSTVSATAASAINSSLHIDALQNRACPETELVLNDAFLEGLDAVINALDNVNARIYVDMGCLYFQKPFLESGTLGPKCNTQMVIPHLTENYGASRDPPEKQAPMCTVHYFPHNIDHCLTWARSKFEGLLEKTPNEVNSFISNPAEYAAAMRKAGDAQAR
;
A
#
# COMPACT_ATOMS: atom_id res chain seq x y z
N SER A 1 -7.58 27.64 -17.30
CA SER A 1 -6.52 28.65 -17.51
C SER A 1 -5.20 28.01 -17.07
N MET A 2 -4.36 27.58 -18.02
CA MET A 2 -3.00 27.13 -17.71
C MET A 2 -2.25 28.32 -17.10
N TYR A 3 -1.56 28.14 -15.99
CA TYR A 3 -0.68 29.16 -15.41
C TYR A 3 0.29 29.64 -16.49
N ALA A 4 0.09 30.84 -17.02
CA ALA A 4 1.06 31.45 -17.92
C ALA A 4 2.33 31.73 -17.12
N LEU A 5 3.43 31.09 -17.51
CA LEU A 5 4.74 31.32 -16.89
C LEU A 5 5.21 32.73 -17.22
N ASP A 6 5.52 33.52 -16.19
CA ASP A 6 6.17 34.81 -16.39
C ASP A 6 7.66 34.56 -16.67
N PRO A 7 8.25 35.11 -17.74
CA PRO A 7 9.69 34.98 -18.01
C PRO A 7 10.60 35.35 -16.83
N LYS A 8 10.13 36.21 -15.92
CA LYS A 8 10.85 36.54 -14.68
C LYS A 8 10.98 35.36 -13.72
N ASP A 9 9.99 34.46 -13.71
CA ASP A 9 9.97 33.28 -12.83
C ASP A 9 10.95 32.20 -13.30
N LEU A 10 11.41 32.24 -14.56
CA LEU A 10 12.33 31.27 -15.16
C LEU A 10 13.81 31.60 -14.93
N LYS A 11 14.11 32.75 -14.31
CA LYS A 11 15.48 33.19 -14.07
C LYS A 11 16.16 32.29 -13.04
N PRO A 12 17.46 31.95 -13.24
CA PRO A 12 18.21 31.16 -12.28
C PRO A 12 18.32 31.89 -10.94
N LEU A 13 18.24 31.14 -9.84
CA LEU A 13 18.32 31.66 -8.48
C LEU A 13 19.63 31.25 -7.79
N ASN A 14 20.58 30.70 -8.54
CA ASN A 14 21.82 30.11 -8.05
C ASN A 14 21.54 28.99 -7.03
N SER A 15 20.61 28.11 -7.38
CA SER A 15 20.15 26.99 -6.55
C SER A 15 20.35 25.66 -7.26
N CYS A 16 20.36 24.55 -6.50
CA CYS A 16 20.36 23.19 -7.08
C CYS A 16 19.13 22.90 -7.96
N CYS A 17 18.08 23.72 -7.86
CA CYS A 17 16.83 23.58 -8.60
C CYS A 17 16.78 24.44 -9.87
N ASP A 18 17.86 25.14 -10.25
CA ASP A 18 17.83 26.12 -11.36
C ASP A 18 17.43 25.47 -12.70
N ALA A 19 17.83 24.22 -12.94
CA ALA A 19 17.38 23.46 -14.11
C ALA A 19 15.86 23.26 -14.12
N GLN A 20 15.27 22.90 -12.97
CA GLN A 20 13.83 22.73 -12.82
C GLN A 20 13.08 24.07 -12.92
N ILE A 21 13.63 25.14 -12.33
CA ILE A 21 13.10 26.50 -12.38
C ILE A 21 13.07 27.03 -13.82
N SER A 22 14.09 26.72 -14.62
CA SER A 22 14.15 27.18 -16.03
C SER A 22 13.01 26.64 -16.90
N VAL A 23 12.38 25.52 -16.50
CA VAL A 23 11.26 24.88 -17.20
C VAL A 23 9.92 25.23 -16.56
N PHE A 24 9.82 25.10 -15.23
CA PHE A 24 8.56 25.17 -14.50
C PHE A 24 8.33 26.49 -13.75
N GLY A 25 9.36 27.33 -13.66
CA GLY A 25 9.34 28.58 -12.91
C GLY A 25 9.50 28.42 -11.39
N SER A 26 10.01 29.47 -10.77
CA SER A 26 10.29 29.54 -9.34
C SER A 26 9.04 29.45 -8.46
N LYS A 27 7.88 29.89 -8.97
CA LYS A 27 6.59 29.79 -8.27
C LYS A 27 6.15 28.34 -8.08
N LEU A 28 6.22 27.50 -9.13
CA LEU A 28 5.87 26.09 -9.01
C LEU A 28 6.91 25.34 -8.16
N GLN A 29 8.20 25.67 -8.34
CA GLN A 29 9.25 25.12 -7.49
C GLN A 29 9.00 25.39 -6.00
N LYS A 30 8.58 26.61 -5.65
CA LYS A 30 8.22 26.95 -4.27
C LYS A 30 7.02 26.14 -3.80
N LYS A 31 5.96 26.05 -4.60
CA LYS A 31 4.79 25.23 -4.26
C LYS A 31 5.16 23.76 -4.01
N MET A 32 6.04 23.19 -4.83
CA MET A 32 6.52 21.82 -4.64
C MET A 32 7.34 21.65 -3.36
N ARG A 33 8.16 22.64 -3.00
CA ARG A 33 8.93 22.64 -1.74
C ARG A 33 8.02 22.70 -0.51
N ASP A 34 6.96 23.50 -0.59
CA ASP A 34 6.06 23.76 0.53
C ASP A 34 4.95 22.68 0.65
N SER A 35 4.89 21.71 -0.27
CA SER A 35 3.85 20.68 -0.29
C SER A 35 4.06 19.61 0.78
N ASN A 36 2.98 19.24 1.48
CA ASN A 36 2.94 18.14 2.44
C ASN A 36 2.48 16.84 1.75
N ILE A 37 3.42 15.95 1.43
CA ILE A 37 3.17 14.73 0.66
C ILE A 37 3.38 13.50 1.53
N PHE A 38 2.40 12.60 1.54
CA PHE A 38 2.53 11.31 2.19
C PHE A 38 2.91 10.22 1.19
N VAL A 39 4.07 9.57 1.40
CA VAL A 39 4.54 8.45 0.58
C VAL A 39 4.37 7.15 1.35
N VAL A 40 3.53 6.25 0.85
CA VAL A 40 3.22 4.97 1.50
C VAL A 40 3.99 3.86 0.81
N GLY A 41 5.03 3.35 1.48
CA GLY A 41 5.85 2.26 0.97
C GLY A 41 5.51 0.90 1.59
N SER A 42 5.80 -0.18 0.87
CA SER A 42 5.76 -1.53 1.43
C SER A 42 7.02 -1.87 2.24
N GLY A 43 6.80 -2.15 3.52
CA GLY A 43 7.81 -2.61 4.46
C GLY A 43 8.01 -4.13 4.40
N ALA A 44 9.26 -4.56 4.39
CA ALA A 44 9.69 -5.89 4.84
C ALA A 44 10.68 -5.68 6.00
N LEU A 45 11.09 -6.77 6.68
CA LEU A 45 12.01 -6.82 7.82
C LEU A 45 12.85 -5.53 8.05
N GLY A 46 12.57 -4.82 9.15
CA GLY A 46 13.31 -3.62 9.57
C GLY A 46 12.64 -2.28 9.28
N ALA A 47 13.26 -1.21 9.76
CA ALA A 47 12.76 0.16 9.71
C ALA A 47 13.07 0.86 8.37
N LYS A 48 12.51 0.38 7.25
CA LYS A 48 12.83 0.94 5.91
C LYS A 48 12.57 2.45 5.81
N SER A 49 11.50 2.95 6.40
CA SER A 49 11.14 4.37 6.33
C SER A 49 12.21 5.28 6.94
N THR A 50 12.81 4.89 8.08
CA THR A 50 13.85 5.70 8.74
C THR A 50 15.17 5.69 7.96
N VAL A 51 15.52 4.54 7.38
CA VAL A 51 16.72 4.41 6.52
C VAL A 51 16.55 5.25 5.25
N SER A 52 15.39 5.16 4.59
CA SER A 52 15.08 5.97 3.41
C SER A 52 15.08 7.47 3.72
N ALA A 53 14.50 7.88 4.85
CA ALA A 53 14.55 9.27 5.29
C ALA A 53 15.98 9.76 5.49
N THR A 54 16.82 8.96 6.16
CA THR A 54 18.24 9.28 6.39
C THR A 54 19.01 9.43 5.06
N ALA A 55 18.81 8.50 4.13
CA ALA A 55 19.44 8.54 2.81
C ALA A 55 18.98 9.77 2.00
N ALA A 56 17.68 10.09 2.03
CA ALA A 56 17.13 11.25 1.34
C ALA A 56 17.67 12.57 1.93
N SER A 57 17.76 12.69 3.25
CA SER A 57 18.35 13.85 3.93
C SER A 57 19.84 14.04 3.62
N ALA A 58 20.58 12.95 3.37
CA ALA A 58 21.97 13.03 2.92
C ALA A 58 22.10 13.57 1.47
N ILE A 59 21.11 13.31 0.62
CA ILE A 59 21.05 13.86 -0.76
C ILE A 59 20.64 15.33 -0.74
N ASN A 60 19.64 15.68 0.08
CA ASN A 60 19.16 17.05 0.22
C ASN A 60 18.75 17.32 1.68
N SER A 61 19.59 18.07 2.39
CA SER A 61 19.39 18.43 3.79
C SER A 61 18.23 19.42 4.02
N SER A 62 17.66 20.00 2.97
CA SER A 62 16.46 20.85 3.06
C SER A 62 15.15 20.05 3.07
N LEU A 63 15.20 18.72 2.93
CA LEU A 63 14.02 17.88 3.05
C LEU A 63 13.60 17.74 4.52
N HIS A 64 12.31 17.95 4.78
CA HIS A 64 11.67 17.68 6.06
C HIS A 64 10.90 16.37 5.94
N ILE A 65 11.34 15.32 6.65
CA ILE A 65 10.81 13.97 6.50
C ILE A 65 10.47 13.39 7.88
N ASP A 66 9.21 13.03 8.08
CA ASP A 66 8.75 12.25 9.23
C ASP A 66 8.58 10.78 8.82
N ALA A 67 9.45 9.92 9.35
CA ALA A 67 9.46 8.50 9.00
C ALA A 67 8.51 7.69 9.88
N LEU A 68 7.37 7.29 9.33
CA LEU A 68 6.39 6.43 10.00
C LEU A 68 6.69 4.94 9.76
N GLN A 69 6.44 4.10 10.78
CA GLN A 69 6.60 2.63 10.68
C GLN A 69 5.27 1.89 10.71
N ASN A 70 4.17 2.62 10.88
CA ASN A 70 2.83 2.07 10.98
C ASN A 70 2.40 1.52 9.62
N ARG A 71 1.82 0.32 9.63
CA ARG A 71 1.16 -0.24 8.44
C ARG A 71 -0.07 0.60 8.15
N ALA A 72 -0.28 1.03 6.91
CA ALA A 72 -1.53 1.67 6.51
C ALA A 72 -2.69 0.64 6.53
N CYS A 73 -3.41 0.59 7.65
CA CYS A 73 -4.55 -0.28 7.88
C CYS A 73 -5.46 0.28 8.99
N PRO A 74 -6.72 -0.20 9.09
CA PRO A 74 -7.69 0.32 10.05
C PRO A 74 -7.20 0.35 11.50
N GLU A 75 -6.35 -0.60 11.89
CA GLU A 75 -5.79 -0.71 13.24
C GLU A 75 -4.84 0.45 13.61
N THR A 76 -4.41 1.25 12.63
CA THR A 76 -3.44 2.34 12.82
C THR A 76 -4.02 3.73 12.61
N GLU A 77 -5.35 3.85 12.48
CA GLU A 77 -6.05 5.13 12.27
C GLU A 77 -5.89 6.12 13.43
N LEU A 78 -5.47 5.66 14.61
CA LEU A 78 -5.08 6.57 15.69
C LEU A 78 -3.86 7.43 15.31
N VAL A 79 -2.95 6.87 14.52
CA VAL A 79 -1.76 7.56 14.00
C VAL A 79 -2.08 8.24 12.67
N LEU A 80 -2.71 7.52 11.73
CA LEU A 80 -3.14 8.01 10.43
C LEU A 80 -4.56 8.57 10.51
N ASN A 81 -4.79 9.47 11.47
CA ASN A 81 -6.11 10.01 11.77
C ASN A 81 -6.57 11.06 10.76
N ASP A 82 -7.80 11.53 10.93
CA ASP A 82 -8.43 12.54 10.09
C ASP A 82 -7.58 13.80 9.96
N ALA A 83 -7.01 14.31 11.06
CA ALA A 83 -6.17 15.51 11.04
C ALA A 83 -4.87 15.31 10.25
N PHE A 84 -4.28 14.11 10.33
CA PHE A 84 -3.13 13.75 9.51
C PHE A 84 -3.51 13.76 8.03
N LEU A 85 -4.56 13.03 7.64
CA LEU A 85 -4.97 12.88 6.25
C LEU A 85 -5.44 14.22 5.66
N GLU A 86 -6.21 15.01 6.40
CA GLU A 86 -6.71 16.31 5.98
C GLU A 86 -5.57 17.33 5.77
N GLY A 87 -4.47 17.22 6.52
CA GLY A 87 -3.29 18.08 6.37
C GLY A 87 -2.43 17.83 5.14
N LEU A 88 -2.71 16.77 4.36
CA LEU A 88 -1.91 16.40 3.18
C LEU A 88 -2.34 17.16 1.92
N ASP A 89 -1.38 17.48 1.06
CA ASP A 89 -1.63 18.01 -0.29
C ASP A 89 -1.79 16.89 -1.33
N ALA A 90 -1.10 15.76 -1.15
CA ALA A 90 -1.17 14.60 -2.03
C ALA A 90 -0.67 13.32 -1.34
N VAL A 91 -1.08 12.17 -1.87
CA VAL A 91 -0.63 10.84 -1.44
C VAL A 91 0.00 10.09 -2.60
N ILE A 92 1.12 9.40 -2.36
CA ILE A 92 1.85 8.61 -3.35
C ILE A 92 2.03 7.19 -2.81
N ASN A 93 1.52 6.21 -3.54
CA ASN A 93 1.70 4.81 -3.20
C ASN A 93 2.93 4.19 -3.87
N ALA A 94 3.62 3.38 -3.08
CA ALA A 94 4.67 2.45 -3.44
C ALA A 94 4.41 1.11 -2.73
N LEU A 95 3.17 0.64 -2.85
CA LEU A 95 2.65 -0.57 -2.18
C LEU A 95 2.76 -1.81 -3.07
N ASP A 96 2.80 -2.98 -2.45
CA ASP A 96 2.97 -4.29 -3.08
C ASP A 96 1.72 -5.17 -3.06
N ASN A 97 0.67 -4.77 -2.35
CA ASN A 97 -0.55 -5.55 -2.19
C ASN A 97 -1.81 -4.72 -2.45
N VAL A 98 -2.79 -5.35 -3.10
CA VAL A 98 -4.03 -4.70 -3.54
C VAL A 98 -4.85 -4.19 -2.35
N ASN A 99 -4.90 -4.93 -1.23
CA ASN A 99 -5.68 -4.53 -0.06
C ASN A 99 -5.21 -3.20 0.54
N ALA A 100 -3.90 -3.01 0.68
CA ALA A 100 -3.35 -1.75 1.17
C ALA A 100 -3.57 -0.61 0.18
N ARG A 101 -3.48 -0.87 -1.14
CA ARG A 101 -3.81 0.13 -2.17
C ARG A 101 -5.26 0.61 -2.03
N ILE A 102 -6.20 -0.32 -1.89
CA ILE A 102 -7.63 -0.01 -1.71
C ILE A 102 -7.86 0.75 -0.40
N TYR A 103 -7.19 0.38 0.69
CA TYR A 103 -7.31 1.11 1.96
C TYR A 103 -6.89 2.58 1.82
N VAL A 104 -5.71 2.84 1.22
CA VAL A 104 -5.23 4.20 1.01
C VAL A 104 -6.11 4.98 0.02
N ASP A 105 -6.57 4.33 -1.06
CA ASP A 105 -7.49 4.93 -2.03
C ASP A 105 -8.79 5.40 -1.37
N MET A 106 -9.39 4.59 -0.48
CA MET A 106 -10.60 4.96 0.25
C MET A 106 -10.37 6.16 1.17
N GLY A 107 -9.22 6.23 1.86
CA GLY A 107 -8.84 7.40 2.63
C GLY A 107 -8.71 8.65 1.76
N CYS A 108 -8.02 8.55 0.62
CA CYS A 108 -7.86 9.66 -0.32
C CYS A 108 -9.19 10.12 -0.91
N LEU A 109 -10.09 9.18 -1.22
CA LEU A 109 -11.44 9.47 -1.68
C LEU A 109 -12.24 10.21 -0.61
N TYR A 110 -12.18 9.77 0.65
CA TYR A 110 -12.90 10.42 1.74
C TYR A 110 -12.41 11.86 1.99
N PHE A 111 -11.09 12.05 2.11
CA PHE A 111 -10.46 13.35 2.37
C PHE A 111 -10.21 14.20 1.12
N GLN A 112 -10.69 13.76 -0.05
CA GLN A 112 -10.54 14.44 -1.34
C GLN A 112 -9.08 14.80 -1.66
N LYS A 113 -8.17 13.84 -1.49
CA LYS A 113 -6.74 14.01 -1.73
C LYS A 113 -6.33 13.50 -3.10
N PRO A 114 -5.56 14.29 -3.89
CA PRO A 114 -4.88 13.78 -5.07
C PRO A 114 -4.02 12.57 -4.72
N PHE A 115 -4.10 11.54 -5.54
CA PHE A 115 -3.51 10.24 -5.25
C PHE A 115 -2.77 9.68 -6.47
N LEU A 116 -1.52 9.27 -6.27
CA LEU A 116 -0.65 8.68 -7.30
C LEU A 116 -0.36 7.22 -6.96
N GLU A 117 -0.81 6.32 -7.83
CA GLU A 117 -0.61 4.87 -7.69
C GLU A 117 0.39 4.37 -8.74
N SER A 118 1.24 3.42 -8.35
CA SER A 118 2.15 2.75 -9.27
C SER A 118 2.34 1.28 -8.92
N GLY A 119 2.41 0.43 -9.94
CA GLY A 119 2.62 -1.00 -9.81
C GLY A 119 3.69 -1.51 -10.76
N THR A 120 4.38 -2.58 -10.36
CA THR A 120 5.35 -3.29 -11.21
C THR A 120 5.15 -4.80 -11.10
N LEU A 121 5.39 -5.51 -12.21
CA LEU A 121 5.40 -6.98 -12.27
C LEU A 121 6.43 -7.45 -13.31
N GLY A 122 7.61 -7.85 -12.82
CA GLY A 122 8.75 -8.15 -13.70
C GLY A 122 9.13 -6.93 -14.54
N PRO A 123 9.16 -7.03 -15.88
CA PRO A 123 9.44 -5.89 -16.75
C PRO A 123 8.23 -4.97 -17.01
N LYS A 124 7.04 -5.32 -16.50
CA LYS A 124 5.80 -4.54 -16.69
C LYS A 124 5.65 -3.50 -15.59
N CYS A 125 5.06 -2.36 -15.92
CA CYS A 125 4.68 -1.33 -14.96
C CYS A 125 3.38 -0.65 -15.36
N ASN A 126 2.70 -0.06 -14.38
CA ASN A 126 1.54 0.81 -14.58
C ASN A 126 1.61 2.00 -13.61
N THR A 127 0.98 3.10 -14.01
CA THR A 127 0.81 4.30 -13.19
C THR A 127 -0.62 4.79 -13.34
N GLN A 128 -1.26 5.21 -12.25
CA GLN A 128 -2.59 5.79 -12.27
C GLN A 128 -2.60 7.05 -11.40
N MET A 129 -3.23 8.10 -11.89
CA MET A 129 -3.44 9.35 -11.16
C MET A 129 -4.92 9.50 -10.87
N VAL A 130 -5.24 9.72 -9.59
CA VAL A 130 -6.60 9.99 -9.12
C VAL A 130 -6.67 11.45 -8.70
N ILE A 131 -7.52 12.22 -9.39
CA ILE A 131 -7.76 13.64 -9.15
C ILE A 131 -9.20 13.79 -8.63
N PRO A 132 -9.38 14.34 -7.41
CA PRO A 132 -10.69 14.60 -6.84
C PRO A 132 -11.61 15.35 -7.81
N HIS A 133 -12.86 14.89 -7.91
CA HIS A 133 -13.89 15.45 -8.80
C HIS A 133 -13.60 15.41 -10.31
N LEU A 134 -12.56 14.69 -10.76
CA LEU A 134 -12.19 14.64 -12.18
C LEU A 134 -12.00 13.21 -12.71
N THR A 135 -11.34 12.33 -11.97
CA THR A 135 -11.08 10.95 -12.39
C THR A 135 -11.80 9.96 -11.47
N GLU A 136 -11.93 8.70 -11.91
CA GLU A 136 -12.33 7.62 -11.02
C GLU A 136 -11.23 7.30 -9.99
N ASN A 137 -11.63 6.74 -8.85
CA ASN A 137 -10.71 6.23 -7.84
C ASN A 137 -10.14 4.86 -8.23
N TYR A 138 -9.05 4.43 -7.60
CA TYR A 138 -8.37 3.17 -7.95
C TYR A 138 -9.31 1.97 -7.80
N GLY A 139 -10.08 1.91 -6.71
CA GLY A 139 -11.01 0.82 -6.42
C GLY A 139 -12.27 0.75 -7.31
N ALA A 140 -12.49 1.72 -8.21
CA ALA A 140 -13.63 1.70 -9.14
C ALA A 140 -13.50 0.57 -10.19
N SER A 141 -12.26 0.27 -10.57
CA SER A 141 -11.93 -0.80 -11.50
C SER A 141 -11.43 -2.03 -10.74
N ARG A 142 -11.91 -3.22 -11.10
CA ARG A 142 -11.45 -4.48 -10.49
C ARG A 142 -10.39 -5.13 -11.37
N ASP A 143 -9.20 -5.30 -10.81
CA ASP A 143 -8.18 -6.13 -11.41
C ASP A 143 -8.66 -7.59 -11.48
N PRO A 144 -8.21 -8.36 -12.50
CA PRO A 144 -8.49 -9.79 -12.56
C PRO A 144 -7.99 -10.48 -11.30
N PRO A 145 -8.78 -11.40 -10.71
CA PRO A 145 -8.32 -12.16 -9.56
C PRO A 145 -7.10 -13.00 -9.92
N GLU A 146 -6.25 -13.25 -8.93
CA GLU A 146 -5.12 -14.16 -9.10
C GLU A 146 -5.62 -15.56 -9.49
N LYS A 147 -4.95 -16.19 -10.45
CA LYS A 147 -5.34 -17.52 -10.92
C LYS A 147 -5.05 -18.54 -9.82
N GLN A 148 -6.10 -19.18 -9.31
CA GLN A 148 -5.98 -20.28 -8.36
C GLN A 148 -6.42 -21.58 -9.00
N ALA A 149 -5.65 -22.66 -8.79
CA ALA A 149 -6.01 -23.99 -9.25
C ALA A 149 -7.21 -24.53 -8.45
N PRO A 150 -8.17 -25.23 -9.10
CA PRO A 150 -9.28 -25.84 -8.38
C PRO A 150 -8.78 -26.86 -7.34
N MET A 151 -9.39 -26.85 -6.14
CA MET A 151 -9.00 -27.73 -5.04
C MET A 151 -9.02 -29.23 -5.44
N CYS A 152 -9.99 -29.67 -6.23
CA CYS A 152 -10.06 -31.04 -6.72
C CYS A 152 -8.84 -31.42 -7.56
N THR A 153 -8.35 -30.50 -8.40
CA THR A 153 -7.15 -30.71 -9.21
C THR A 153 -5.90 -30.76 -8.34
N VAL A 154 -5.78 -29.88 -7.35
CA VAL A 154 -4.64 -29.85 -6.41
C VAL A 154 -4.56 -31.12 -5.57
N HIS A 155 -5.69 -31.66 -5.12
CA HIS A 155 -5.71 -32.81 -4.21
C HIS A 155 -5.68 -34.18 -4.89
N TYR A 156 -6.30 -34.33 -6.06
CA TYR A 156 -6.52 -35.64 -6.67
C TYR A 156 -5.87 -35.80 -8.05
N PHE A 157 -5.75 -34.72 -8.82
CA PHE A 157 -5.29 -34.79 -10.22
C PHE A 157 -4.26 -33.70 -10.59
N PRO A 158 -3.13 -33.59 -9.87
CA PRO A 158 -2.09 -32.62 -10.21
C PRO A 158 -1.41 -33.05 -11.52
N HIS A 159 -1.30 -32.12 -12.48
CA HIS A 159 -0.75 -32.40 -13.81
C HIS A 159 0.29 -31.37 -14.26
N ASN A 160 0.65 -30.41 -13.40
CA ASN A 160 1.71 -29.45 -13.63
C ASN A 160 2.44 -29.17 -12.30
N ILE A 161 3.59 -28.50 -12.38
CA ILE A 161 4.41 -28.20 -11.20
C ILE A 161 3.72 -27.25 -10.22
N ASP A 162 2.94 -26.28 -10.74
CA ASP A 162 2.23 -25.31 -9.90
C ASP A 162 1.24 -26.01 -8.95
N HIS A 163 0.52 -27.03 -9.43
CA HIS A 163 -0.41 -27.82 -8.61
C HIS A 163 0.34 -28.58 -7.50
N CYS A 164 1.49 -29.18 -7.82
CA CYS A 164 2.33 -29.87 -6.84
C CYS A 164 2.86 -28.90 -5.78
N LEU A 165 3.27 -27.69 -6.17
CA LEU A 165 3.73 -26.65 -5.25
C LEU A 165 2.60 -26.15 -4.35
N THR A 166 1.41 -25.89 -4.91
CA THR A 166 0.21 -25.52 -4.14
C THR A 166 -0.16 -26.61 -3.13
N TRP A 167 -0.12 -27.88 -3.54
CA TRP A 167 -0.39 -29.01 -2.65
C TRP A 167 0.65 -29.10 -1.52
N ALA A 168 1.94 -28.98 -1.84
CA ALA A 168 3.02 -29.03 -0.85
C ALA A 168 2.89 -27.91 0.19
N ARG A 169 2.58 -26.67 -0.26
CA ARG A 169 2.28 -25.55 0.63
C ARG A 169 1.08 -25.83 1.54
N SER A 170 -0.01 -26.38 0.99
CA SER A 170 -1.18 -26.75 1.78
C SER A 170 -0.87 -27.81 2.85
N LYS A 171 -0.03 -28.81 2.53
CA LYS A 171 0.43 -29.80 3.51
C LYS A 171 1.29 -29.19 4.60
N PHE A 172 2.19 -28.28 4.23
CA PHE A 172 3.02 -27.54 5.19
C PHE A 172 2.16 -26.72 6.17
N GLU A 173 1.25 -25.88 5.65
CA GLU A 173 0.34 -25.05 6.46
C GLU A 173 -0.56 -25.92 7.35
N GLY A 174 -1.08 -27.04 6.83
CA GLY A 174 -1.89 -27.97 7.61
C GLY A 174 -1.13 -28.56 8.81
N LEU A 175 0.07 -29.11 8.56
CA LEU A 175 0.83 -29.84 9.57
C LEU A 175 1.54 -28.92 10.59
N LEU A 176 2.05 -27.78 10.13
CA LEU A 176 2.96 -26.95 10.93
C LEU A 176 2.34 -25.65 11.45
N GLU A 177 1.19 -25.24 10.93
CA GLU A 177 0.48 -24.05 11.39
C GLU A 177 -0.88 -24.40 11.99
N LYS A 178 -1.77 -25.02 11.20
CA LYS A 178 -3.15 -25.28 11.63
C LYS A 178 -3.23 -26.25 12.80
N THR A 179 -2.64 -27.44 12.67
CA THR A 179 -2.69 -28.45 13.73
C THR A 179 -2.08 -27.95 15.06
N PRO A 180 -0.88 -27.34 15.10
CA PRO A 180 -0.35 -26.77 16.33
C PRO A 180 -1.22 -25.65 16.92
N ASN A 181 -1.76 -24.75 16.08
CA ASN A 181 -2.62 -23.66 16.54
C ASN A 181 -3.95 -24.17 17.13
N GLU A 182 -4.55 -25.21 16.54
CA GLU A 182 -5.74 -25.86 17.10
C GLU A 182 -5.46 -26.46 18.48
N VAL A 183 -4.33 -27.17 18.64
CA VAL A 183 -3.90 -27.72 19.93
C VAL A 183 -3.65 -26.61 20.95
N ASN A 184 -2.95 -25.54 20.56
CA ASN A 184 -2.69 -24.39 21.42
C ASN A 184 -3.99 -23.70 21.86
N SER A 185 -4.96 -23.58 20.97
CA SER A 185 -6.27 -22.99 21.26
C SER A 185 -7.06 -23.85 22.25
N PHE A 186 -7.05 -25.18 22.05
CA PHE A 186 -7.66 -26.12 22.98
C PHE A 186 -7.00 -26.07 24.37
N ILE A 187 -5.67 -26.05 24.45
CA ILE A 187 -4.94 -25.98 25.73
C ILE A 187 -5.19 -24.65 26.45
N SER A 188 -5.25 -23.53 25.71
CA SER A 188 -5.41 -22.20 26.30
C SER A 188 -6.82 -21.96 26.84
N ASN A 189 -7.86 -22.40 26.13
CA ASN A 189 -9.24 -22.28 26.59
C ASN A 189 -10.13 -23.45 26.08
N PRO A 190 -10.16 -24.58 26.81
CA PRO A 190 -10.90 -25.77 26.38
C PRO A 190 -12.41 -25.55 26.22
N ALA A 191 -13.01 -24.70 27.06
CA ALA A 191 -14.45 -24.45 27.06
C ALA A 191 -14.89 -23.65 25.83
N GLU A 192 -14.14 -22.61 25.47
CA GLU A 192 -14.38 -21.80 24.28
C GLU A 192 -14.14 -22.61 23.00
N TYR A 193 -13.07 -23.40 22.96
CA TYR A 193 -12.80 -24.29 21.84
C TYR A 193 -13.95 -25.30 21.63
N ALA A 194 -14.43 -25.95 22.70
CA ALA A 194 -15.55 -26.89 22.62
C ALA A 194 -16.84 -26.21 22.12
N ALA A 195 -17.11 -24.98 22.54
CA ALA A 195 -18.26 -24.20 22.06
C ALA A 195 -18.11 -23.85 20.57
N ALA A 196 -16.93 -23.43 20.13
CA ALA A 196 -16.62 -23.13 18.73
C ALA A 196 -16.78 -24.37 17.83
N MET A 197 -16.29 -25.53 18.25
CA MET A 197 -16.40 -26.78 17.49
C MET A 197 -17.85 -27.26 17.34
N ARG A 198 -18.68 -27.10 18.38
CA ARG A 198 -20.12 -27.40 18.29
C ARG A 198 -20.80 -26.52 17.25
N LYS A 199 -20.50 -25.21 17.26
CA LYS A 199 -21.05 -24.25 16.29
C LYS A 199 -20.59 -24.51 14.85
N ALA A 200 -19.34 -24.93 14.67
CA ALA A 200 -18.80 -25.28 13.36
C ALA A 200 -19.43 -26.56 12.77
N GLY A 201 -19.67 -27.57 13.61
CA GLY A 201 -20.37 -28.80 13.20
C GLY A 201 -21.79 -28.54 12.72
N ASP A 202 -22.52 -27.62 13.37
CA ASP A 202 -23.87 -27.23 12.96
C ASP A 202 -23.91 -26.43 11.64
N ALA A 203 -22.84 -25.69 11.32
CA ALA A 203 -22.75 -24.89 10.11
C ALA A 203 -22.40 -25.71 8.85
N GLN A 204 -21.71 -26.84 9.00
CA GLN A 204 -21.42 -27.78 7.91
C GLN A 204 -22.54 -28.79 7.65
N ALA A 205 -23.51 -28.90 8.57
CA ALA A 205 -24.69 -29.77 8.45
C ALA A 205 -25.90 -29.07 7.81
N ARG A 206 -25.78 -27.79 7.43
CA ARG A 206 -26.76 -27.00 6.68
C ARG A 206 -26.26 -26.71 5.27
#